data_AF-A0A2G5TQS6-F1
#
_entry.id   AF-A0A2G5TQS6-F1
#
_cell.length_a   1.000
_cell.length_b   1.000
_cell.length_c   1.000
_cell.angle_alpha   90.00
_cell.angle_beta   90.00
_cell.angle_gamma   90.00
#
_symmetry.space_group_name_H-M   'P 1'
#
loop_
_entity.id
_entity.type
_entity.pdbx_description
1 polymer ?
#
loop_
_entity_poly.entity_id
_entity_poly.type
_entity_poly.pdbx_seq_one_letter_code
_entity_poly.pdbx_strand_id
1 'polypeptide(L)'
;MVLMVGCILRGTHSVEQAISYVTTEKRAFICYPHCNESIDKIFEHLGATSIQEFSTCSTQAIDNLMDIANKIDSDITAYQFTDACRGLFLKSRKFPSNL
;
A
#
# COMPACT_ATOMS: atom_id res chain seq x y z
N MET A 1 -0.98 3.83 -6.31
CA MET A 1 -2.01 2.86 -5.89
C MET A 1 -1.77 2.29 -4.49
N VAL A 2 -0.65 1.58 -4.20
CA VAL A 2 -0.37 0.99 -2.86
C VAL A 2 -0.57 1.98 -1.71
N LEU A 3 -0.08 3.22 -1.87
CA LEU A 3 -0.30 4.30 -0.90
C LEU A 3 -1.79 4.57 -0.63
N MET A 4 -2.62 4.56 -1.68
CA MET A 4 -4.06 4.79 -1.54
C MET A 4 -4.77 3.63 -0.83
N VAL A 5 -4.31 2.39 -1.03
CA VAL A 5 -4.79 1.25 -0.24
C VAL A 5 -4.50 1.48 1.25
N GLY A 6 -3.30 1.91 1.60
CA GLY A 6 -2.96 2.30 2.97
C GLY A 6 -3.83 3.45 3.50
N CYS A 7 -4.08 4.48 2.68
CA CYS A 7 -4.97 5.57 3.04
C CYS A 7 -6.43 5.13 3.30
N ILE A 8 -6.95 4.18 2.53
CA ILE A 8 -8.27 3.57 2.72
C ILE A 8 -8.30 2.75 4.01
N LEU A 9 -7.29 1.92 4.26
CA LEU A 9 -7.18 1.15 5.50
C LEU A 9 -7.08 2.03 6.75
N ARG A 10 -6.51 3.24 6.62
CA ARG A 10 -6.49 4.27 7.67
C ARG A 10 -7.82 5.02 7.81
N GLY A 11 -8.79 4.78 6.93
CA GLY A 11 -10.08 5.50 6.91
C GLY A 11 -9.97 6.96 6.48
N THR A 12 -8.85 7.37 5.88
CA THR A 12 -8.62 8.76 5.48
C THR A 12 -9.12 9.10 4.09
N HIS A 13 -9.31 8.08 3.24
CA HIS A 13 -9.75 8.24 1.87
C HIS A 13 -10.81 7.20 1.52
N SER A 14 -11.76 7.58 0.67
CA SER A 14 -12.70 6.65 0.05
C SER A 14 -12.07 5.97 -1.17
N VAL A 15 -12.76 4.94 -1.68
CA VAL A 15 -12.36 4.25 -2.92
C VAL A 15 -12.42 5.21 -4.11
N GLU A 16 -13.45 6.05 -4.19
CA GLU A 16 -13.62 7.03 -5.26
C GLU A 16 -12.47 8.06 -5.27
N GLN A 17 -12.07 8.53 -4.08
CA GLN A 17 -10.91 9.41 -3.96
C GLN A 17 -9.62 8.71 -4.39
N ALA A 18 -9.46 7.43 -4.07
CA ALA A 18 -8.31 6.63 -4.51
C ALA A 18 -8.26 6.44 -6.03
N ILE A 19 -9.40 6.13 -6.67
CA ILE A 19 -9.51 6.02 -8.13
C ILE A 19 -9.16 7.36 -8.78
N SER A 20 -9.76 8.46 -8.31
CA SER A 20 -9.45 9.79 -8.83
C SER A 20 -7.95 10.06 -8.75
N TYR A 21 -7.33 9.82 -7.61
CA TYR A 21 -5.90 10.07 -7.41
C TYR A 21 -5.02 9.22 -8.34
N VAL A 22 -5.33 7.92 -8.50
CA VAL A 22 -4.53 7.02 -9.34
C VAL A 22 -4.67 7.34 -10.84
N THR A 23 -5.84 7.80 -11.27
CA THR A 23 -6.13 8.10 -12.68
C THR A 23 -5.68 9.49 -13.11
N THR A 24 -5.71 10.49 -12.22
CA THR A 24 -5.36 11.88 -12.57
C THR A 24 -3.89 12.20 -12.35
N GLU A 25 -3.27 11.63 -11.31
CA GLU A 25 -1.90 11.99 -10.93
C GLU A 25 -0.88 11.05 -11.60
N LYS A 26 -0.14 11.57 -12.59
CA LYS A 26 0.98 10.83 -13.20
C LYS A 26 2.12 10.54 -12.20
N ARG A 27 2.19 11.30 -11.11
CA ARG A 27 3.11 11.08 -10.00
C ARG A 27 2.41 11.38 -8.69
N ALA A 28 2.23 10.34 -7.87
CA ALA A 28 1.74 10.48 -6.51
C ALA A 28 2.76 11.24 -5.65
N PHE A 29 2.38 12.41 -5.14
CA PHE A 29 3.11 13.09 -4.08
C PHE A 29 2.43 12.81 -2.74
N ILE A 30 3.13 12.13 -1.85
CA ILE A 30 2.75 11.95 -0.45
C ILE A 30 3.95 12.36 0.39
N CYS A 31 3.73 13.02 1.52
CA CYS A 31 4.84 13.32 2.42
C CYS A 31 5.37 12.03 3.05
N TYR A 32 6.64 12.04 3.45
CA TYR A 32 7.30 10.89 4.02
C TYR A 32 6.56 10.29 5.25
N PRO A 33 6.06 11.07 6.21
CA PRO A 33 5.27 10.53 7.32
C PRO A 33 4.01 9.78 6.88
N HIS A 34 3.17 10.38 6.02
CA HIS A 34 1.95 9.72 5.52
C HIS A 34 2.26 8.51 4.63
N CYS A 35 3.41 8.51 3.95
CA CYS A 35 3.92 7.32 3.25
C CYS A 35 4.14 6.18 4.24
N ASN A 36 4.87 6.44 5.34
CA ASN A 36 5.17 5.44 6.36
C ASN A 36 3.90 4.94 7.04
N GLU A 37 3.01 5.83 7.48
CA GLU A 37 1.75 5.43 8.11
C GLU A 37 0.91 4.54 7.19
N SER A 38 0.92 4.82 5.88
CA SER A 38 0.21 4.00 4.89
C SER A 38 0.84 2.62 4.74
N ILE A 39 2.18 2.55 4.71
CA ILE A 39 2.92 1.28 4.66
C ILE A 39 2.68 0.47 5.93
N ASP A 40 2.83 1.09 7.09
CA ASP A 40 2.65 0.45 8.39
C ASP A 40 1.25 -0.15 8.50
N LYS A 41 0.22 0.56 8.03
CA LYS A 41 -1.15 0.04 8.07
C LYS A 41 -1.38 -1.16 7.15
N ILE A 42 -0.71 -1.20 5.99
CA ILE A 42 -0.75 -2.37 5.09
C ILE A 42 -0.08 -3.58 5.76
N PHE A 43 1.08 -3.36 6.39
CA PHE A 43 1.82 -4.41 7.09
C PHE A 43 1.05 -4.93 8.31
N GLU A 44 0.42 -4.04 9.08
CA GLU A 44 -0.49 -4.39 10.17
C GLU A 44 -1.64 -5.28 9.69
N HIS A 45 -2.28 -4.93 8.56
CA HIS A 45 -3.35 -5.73 7.97
C HIS A 45 -2.89 -7.12 7.53
N LEU A 46 -1.64 -7.22 7.08
CA LEU A 46 -1.02 -8.49 6.69
C LEU A 46 -0.54 -9.32 7.89
N GLY A 47 -0.56 -8.77 9.10
CA GLY A 47 0.09 -9.38 10.25
C GLY A 47 1.60 -9.52 10.07
N ALA A 48 2.20 -8.71 9.20
CA ALA A 48 3.62 -8.76 8.88
C ALA A 48 4.37 -7.65 9.62
N THR A 49 5.47 -7.99 10.26
CA THR A 49 6.39 -7.02 10.90
C THR A 49 7.59 -6.70 10.02
N SER A 50 7.77 -7.48 8.95
CA SER A 50 8.89 -7.34 8.02
C SER A 50 8.51 -7.70 6.59
N ILE A 51 9.32 -7.25 5.64
CA ILE A 51 9.12 -7.55 4.21
C ILE A 51 9.44 -8.99 3.85
N GLN A 52 10.21 -9.67 4.69
CA GLN A 52 10.48 -11.10 4.57
C GLN A 52 9.21 -11.91 4.89
N GLU A 53 8.36 -11.40 5.77
CA GLU A 53 7.10 -12.04 6.16
C GLU A 53 5.99 -11.87 5.12
N PHE A 54 6.16 -10.99 4.11
CA PHE A 54 5.17 -10.85 3.03
C PHE A 54 4.93 -12.16 2.27
N SER A 55 5.98 -12.94 2.04
CA SER A 55 5.88 -14.27 1.42
C SER A 55 5.30 -15.34 2.34
N THR A 56 5.14 -15.05 3.63
CA THR A 56 4.57 -15.96 4.63
C THR A 56 3.20 -15.50 5.12
N CYS A 57 2.68 -14.39 4.59
CA CYS A 57 1.33 -13.91 4.88
C CYS A 57 0.29 -14.94 4.44
N SER A 58 -0.82 -15.02 5.17
CA SER A 58 -1.92 -15.90 4.76
C SER A 58 -2.50 -15.43 3.42
N THR A 59 -2.89 -16.38 2.56
CA THR A 59 -3.56 -16.08 1.29
C THR A 59 -4.78 -15.19 1.51
N GLN A 60 -5.53 -15.44 2.58
CA GLN A 60 -6.69 -14.62 2.95
C GLN A 60 -6.35 -13.15 3.23
N ALA A 61 -5.22 -12.87 3.90
CA ALA A 61 -4.82 -11.48 4.18
C ALA A 61 -4.42 -10.76 2.88
N ILE A 62 -3.78 -11.47 1.95
CA ILE A 62 -3.45 -10.95 0.62
C ILE A 62 -4.72 -10.72 -0.19
N ASP A 63 -5.67 -11.66 -0.18
CA ASP A 63 -6.95 -11.54 -0.90
C ASP A 63 -7.76 -10.34 -0.41
N ASN A 64 -7.85 -10.11 0.90
CA ASN A 64 -8.54 -8.95 1.47
C ASN A 64 -7.93 -7.61 1.01
N LEU A 65 -6.60 -7.53 0.89
CA LEU A 65 -5.94 -6.35 0.33
C LEU A 65 -6.20 -6.21 -1.16
N MET A 66 -6.18 -7.33 -1.89
CA MET A 66 -6.49 -7.35 -3.32
C MET A 66 -7.93 -6.94 -3.60
N ASP A 67 -8.89 -7.25 -2.73
CA ASP A 67 -10.27 -6.77 -2.85
C ASP A 67 -10.36 -5.24 -2.80
N ILE A 68 -9.47 -4.57 -2.07
CA ILE A 68 -9.37 -3.10 -2.05
C ILE A 68 -8.63 -2.61 -3.29
N ALA A 69 -7.51 -3.24 -3.64
CA ALA A 69 -6.72 -2.87 -4.80
C ALA A 69 -7.52 -2.98 -6.11
N ASN A 70 -8.27 -4.07 -6.28
CA ASN A 70 -9.11 -4.36 -7.45
C ASN A 70 -10.27 -3.38 -7.61
N LYS A 71 -10.71 -2.73 -6.52
CA LYS A 71 -11.69 -1.64 -6.61
C LYS A 71 -11.09 -0.36 -7.17
N ILE A 72 -9.76 -0.19 -7.11
CA ILE A 72 -9.04 0.99 -7.61
C ILE A 72 -8.51 0.72 -9.02
N ASP A 73 -7.92 -0.45 -9.23
CA ASP A 73 -7.34 -0.92 -10.48
C ASP A 73 -7.64 -2.42 -10.62
N SER A 74 -8.61 -2.77 -11.45
CA SER A 74 -9.04 -4.16 -11.64
C SER A 74 -8.04 -5.02 -12.39
N ASP A 75 -7.05 -4.41 -13.05
CA ASP A 75 -6.07 -5.12 -13.88
C ASP A 75 -4.82 -5.50 -13.08
N ILE A 76 -4.71 -5.03 -11.83
CA ILE A 76 -3.55 -5.34 -11.00
C ILE A 76 -3.59 -6.77 -10.46
N THR A 77 -2.47 -7.47 -10.61
CA THR A 77 -2.28 -8.80 -10.03
C THR A 77 -1.75 -8.73 -8.60
N ALA A 78 -2.02 -9.77 -7.80
CA ALA A 78 -1.45 -9.91 -6.45
C ALA A 78 0.08 -9.84 -6.44
N TYR A 79 0.73 -10.36 -7.49
CA TYR A 79 2.17 -10.29 -7.66
C TYR A 79 2.64 -8.83 -7.84
N GLN A 80 2.04 -8.09 -8.77
CA GLN A 80 2.38 -6.67 -9.00
C GLN A 80 2.12 -5.82 -7.75
N PHE A 81 1.02 -6.07 -7.05
CA PHE A 81 0.70 -5.38 -5.81
C PHE A 81 1.75 -5.65 -4.73
N THR A 82 2.08 -6.91 -4.51
CA THR A 82 3.08 -7.34 -3.52
C THR A 82 4.46 -6.78 -3.84
N ASP A 83 4.87 -6.81 -5.11
CA ASP A 83 6.15 -6.24 -5.55
C ASP A 83 6.18 -4.72 -5.34
N ALA A 84 5.07 -4.03 -5.61
CA ALA A 84 4.95 -2.60 -5.35
C ALA A 84 5.01 -2.26 -3.84
N CYS A 85 4.36 -3.04 -2.98
CA CYS A 85 4.51 -2.93 -1.52
C CYS A 85 5.97 -3.09 -1.10
N ARG A 86 6.66 -4.10 -1.66
CA ARG A 86 8.07 -4.36 -1.37
C ARG A 86 8.95 -3.20 -1.81
N GLY A 87 8.76 -2.70 -3.03
CA GLY A 87 9.50 -1.56 -3.56
C GLY A 87 9.28 -0.28 -2.75
N LEU A 88 8.06 -0.05 -2.27
CA LEU A 88 7.71 1.13 -1.48
C LEU A 88 8.37 1.09 -0.09
N PHE A 89 8.32 -0.05 0.61
CA PHE A 89 8.96 -0.24 1.91
C PHE A 89 10.49 -0.10 1.85
N LEU A 90 11.12 -0.65 0.80
CA LEU A 90 12.57 -0.47 0.61
C LEU A 90 12.95 0.99 0.36
N LYS A 91 12.06 1.77 -0.27
CA LYS A 91 12.26 3.21 -0.48
C LYS A 91 12.05 4.02 0.79
N SER A 92 11.05 3.70 1.62
CA SER A 92 10.83 4.41 2.89
C SER A 92 12.02 4.25 3.83
N ARG A 93 12.59 3.05 3.95
CA ARG A 93 13.78 2.82 4.80
C ARG A 93 15.07 3.51 4.34
N LYS A 94 15.19 3.88 3.06
CA LYS A 94 16.37 4.59 2.54
C LYS A 94 16.43 6.06 2.96
N PHE A 95 15.35 6.58 3.52
CA PHE A 95 15.30 7.90 4.12
C PHE A 95 15.09 7.73 5.62
N PRO A 96 16.13 7.42 6.42
CA PRO A 96 15.98 7.52 7.86
C PRO A 96 15.46 8.93 8.15
N SER A 97 14.36 9.00 8.88
CA SER A 97 13.83 10.25 9.41
C SER A 97 14.97 10.91 10.18
N ASN A 98 15.55 11.95 9.60
CA ASN A 98 16.29 12.94 10.37
C ASN A 98 15.22 13.72 11.14
N LEU A 99 14.72 13.11 12.22
CA LEU A 99 14.04 13.84 13.29
C LEU A 99 15.07 14.12 14.37
#